data_AF-A0A914IGR3-F1
#
_entry.id   AF-A0A914IGR3-F1
#
_cell.length_a   1.000
_cell.length_b   1.000
_cell.length_c   1.000
_cell.angle_alpha   90.00
_cell.angle_beta   90.00
_cell.angle_gamma   90.00
#
_symmetry.space_group_name_H-M   'P 1'
#
loop_
_entity.id
_entity.type
_entity.pdbx_description
1 polymer ?
#
loop_
_entity_poly.entity_id
_entity_poly.type
_entity_poly.pdbx_seq_one_letter_code
_entity_poly.pdbx_strand_id
1 'polypeptide(L)'
;MNGSHSPSSSQSSSNSYLNAIVTEKGCLRQSTQPKFQISGDLNPHQVNLVKRTWKQTLKSANEDENEMACRLLLRIFQLDHRNQVLFGLADIPQAELLNNQLFLKHVKAIEPTLSSVMSHPANATNLSKYLQQLGGRHVQYTGVTYKCSYWKV
;
A
#
# COMPACT_ATOMS: atom_id res chain seq x y z
N MET A 1 -49.64 -35.19 -6.16
CA MET A 1 -49.61 -34.82 -4.73
C MET A 1 -48.27 -35.27 -4.18
N ASN A 2 -47.50 -34.32 -3.63
CA ASN A 2 -46.36 -34.42 -2.70
C ASN A 2 -45.23 -35.42 -3.08
N GLY A 3 -43.99 -35.02 -3.36
CA GLY A 3 -43.19 -33.95 -2.78
C GLY A 3 -42.21 -34.57 -1.78
N SER A 4 -40.90 -34.55 -2.07
CA SER A 4 -39.79 -34.68 -1.10
C SER A 4 -38.46 -34.39 -1.80
N HIS A 5 -38.02 -33.14 -1.68
CA HIS A 5 -36.68 -32.69 -2.04
C HIS A 5 -35.69 -33.09 -0.94
N SER A 6 -34.47 -33.49 -1.31
CA SER A 6 -33.30 -33.48 -0.42
C SER A 6 -32.29 -32.46 -0.96
N PRO A 7 -31.76 -31.55 -0.14
CA PRO A 7 -30.84 -30.51 -0.59
C PRO A 7 -29.39 -31.02 -0.54
N SER A 8 -28.69 -30.97 -1.68
CA SER A 8 -27.23 -31.08 -1.73
C SER A 8 -26.62 -29.82 -1.11
N SER A 9 -25.92 -30.01 0.01
CA SER A 9 -25.08 -29.01 0.66
C SER A 9 -23.93 -28.60 -0.25
N SER A 10 -24.06 -27.44 -0.90
CA SER A 10 -22.91 -26.76 -1.50
C SER A 10 -22.37 -25.77 -0.48
N GLN A 11 -21.24 -26.13 0.15
CA GLN A 11 -20.43 -25.21 0.94
C GLN A 11 -19.90 -24.11 0.01
N SER A 12 -20.53 -22.93 0.08
CA SER A 12 -19.98 -21.70 -0.50
C SER A 12 -18.88 -21.19 0.43
N SER A 13 -17.67 -21.73 0.26
CA SER A 13 -16.45 -21.20 0.86
C SER A 13 -15.93 -20.06 0.01
N SER A 14 -16.48 -18.86 0.18
CA SER A 14 -15.85 -17.62 -0.33
C SER A 14 -16.52 -16.42 0.32
N ASN A 15 -15.98 -15.95 1.45
CA ASN A 15 -16.12 -14.57 1.93
C ASN A 15 -15.20 -14.23 3.12
N SER A 16 -14.20 -15.06 3.45
CA SER A 16 -13.31 -14.82 4.60
C SER A 16 -12.29 -13.68 4.39
N TYR A 17 -12.08 -13.20 3.16
CA TYR A 17 -11.11 -12.13 2.88
C TYR A 17 -11.61 -10.72 3.22
N LEU A 18 -12.92 -10.52 3.33
CA LEU A 18 -13.52 -9.19 3.47
C LEU A 18 -13.71 -8.74 4.93
N ASN A 19 -13.80 -9.68 5.87
CA ASN A 19 -13.96 -9.35 7.29
C ASN A 19 -12.66 -8.90 7.98
N ALA A 20 -11.49 -9.16 7.38
CA ALA A 20 -10.20 -8.71 7.91
C ALA A 20 -9.97 -7.18 7.77
N ILE A 21 -10.79 -6.47 6.99
CA ILE A 21 -10.62 -5.02 6.76
C ILE A 21 -11.15 -4.19 7.94
N VAL A 22 -12.04 -4.75 8.77
CA VAL A 22 -12.78 -3.95 9.78
C VAL A 22 -12.55 -4.40 11.23
N THR A 23 -11.90 -5.55 11.49
CA THR A 23 -11.77 -6.01 12.87
C THR A 23 -10.52 -6.82 13.11
N GLU A 24 -9.38 -6.17 13.34
CA GLU A 24 -8.36 -6.68 14.27
C GLU A 24 -7.61 -5.53 14.95
N LYS A 25 -8.04 -5.19 16.17
CA LYS A 25 -7.15 -4.65 17.22
C LYS A 25 -6.24 -5.80 17.68
N GLY A 26 -5.34 -6.24 16.81
CA GLY A 26 -4.49 -7.42 17.02
C GLY A 26 -3.01 -7.05 16.99
N CYS A 27 -2.41 -6.93 18.18
CA CYS A 27 -0.97 -6.86 18.48
C CYS A 27 -0.08 -6.24 17.39
N LEU A 28 -0.06 -4.90 17.32
CA LEU A 28 1.12 -4.20 16.82
C LEU A 28 2.30 -4.71 17.66
N ARG A 29 3.31 -5.34 17.05
CA ARG A 29 4.66 -5.24 17.62
C ARG A 29 4.91 -3.75 17.73
N GLN A 30 4.77 -3.21 18.93
CA GLN A 30 5.08 -1.81 19.21
C GLN A 30 6.52 -1.64 18.72
N SER A 31 6.72 -0.94 17.60
CA SER A 31 8.06 -0.60 17.16
C SER A 31 8.66 0.17 18.32
N THR A 32 9.57 -0.44 19.06
CA THR A 32 10.23 0.21 20.18
C THR A 32 10.90 1.43 19.59
N GLN A 33 10.48 2.60 20.06
CA GLN A 33 10.98 3.87 19.55
C GLN A 33 12.51 3.80 19.62
N PRO A 34 13.23 4.11 18.51
CA PRO A 34 14.69 4.11 18.55
C PRO A 34 15.11 4.99 19.71
N LYS A 35 15.84 4.43 20.69
CA LYS A 35 16.36 5.19 21.84
C LYS A 35 17.50 6.13 21.46
N PHE A 36 17.80 6.21 20.16
CA PHE A 36 18.83 7.04 19.56
C PHE A 36 18.23 7.74 18.33
N GLN A 37 18.71 8.95 18.06
CA GLN A 37 18.34 9.68 16.86
C GLN A 37 18.90 8.96 15.63
N ILE A 38 18.04 8.68 14.66
CA ILE A 38 18.48 8.15 13.37
C ILE A 38 18.85 9.35 12.52
N SER A 39 20.15 9.47 12.21
CA SER A 39 20.62 10.37 11.16
C SER A 39 20.23 9.75 9.82
N GLY A 40 19.48 10.49 8.99
CA GLY A 40 19.22 10.06 7.63
C GLY A 40 20.48 10.17 6.78
N ASP A 41 20.57 9.35 5.74
CA ASP A 41 21.70 9.37 4.80
C ASP A 41 21.64 10.55 3.81
N LEU A 42 20.52 11.28 3.80
CA LEU A 42 20.31 12.44 2.93
C LEU A 42 20.89 13.70 3.58
N ASN A 43 21.82 14.34 2.89
CA ASN A 43 22.29 15.67 3.25
C ASN A 43 21.21 16.75 2.95
N PRO A 44 21.32 17.97 3.50
CA PRO A 44 20.32 19.02 3.31
C PRO A 44 20.04 19.37 1.85
N HIS A 45 21.06 19.32 0.98
CA HIS A 45 20.89 19.57 -0.45
C HIS A 45 20.03 18.49 -1.11
N GLN A 46 20.27 17.21 -0.79
CA GLN A 46 19.48 16.08 -1.29
C GLN A 46 18.03 16.13 -0.79
N VAL A 47 17.81 16.45 0.49
CA VAL A 47 16.47 16.67 1.04
C VAL A 47 15.73 17.76 0.27
N ASN A 48 16.39 18.89 0.02
CA ASN A 48 15.81 20.01 -0.73
C ASN A 48 15.54 19.65 -2.19
N LEU A 49 16.37 18.80 -2.80
CA LEU A 49 16.13 18.28 -4.14
C LEU A 49 14.86 17.43 -4.18
N VAL A 50 14.72 16.45 -3.28
CA VAL A 50 13.52 15.60 -3.17
C VAL A 50 12.26 16.45 -2.99
N LYS A 51 12.27 17.42 -2.07
CA LYS A 51 11.13 18.31 -1.83
C LYS A 51 10.75 19.13 -3.07
N ARG A 52 11.74 19.67 -3.79
CA ARG A 52 11.48 20.45 -5.01
C ARG A 52 10.93 19.58 -6.13
N THR A 53 11.53 18.42 -6.37
CA THR A 53 11.07 17.47 -7.37
C THR A 53 9.65 17.00 -7.06
N TRP A 54 9.35 16.62 -5.81
CA TRP A 54 8.00 16.24 -5.40
C TRP A 54 6.97 17.35 -5.70
N LYS A 55 7.25 18.59 -5.29
CA LYS A 55 6.37 19.73 -5.56
C LYS A 55 6.14 19.95 -7.05
N GLN A 56 7.20 19.85 -7.86
CA GLN A 56 7.09 20.00 -9.32
C GLN A 56 6.27 18.88 -9.95
N THR A 57 6.49 17.64 -9.52
CA THR A 57 5.74 16.46 -9.97
C THR A 57 4.27 16.57 -9.58
N LEU A 58 3.98 17.02 -8.37
CA LEU A 58 2.60 17.21 -7.90
C LEU A 58 1.88 18.32 -8.68
N LYS A 59 2.56 19.42 -9.04
CA LYS A 59 2.02 20.44 -9.94
C LYS A 59 1.63 19.88 -11.32
N SER A 60 2.42 18.94 -11.86
CA SER A 60 2.08 18.26 -13.12
C SER A 60 0.87 17.32 -13.02
N ALA A 61 0.42 17.03 -11.80
CA ALA A 61 -0.80 16.30 -11.49
C ALA A 61 -1.87 17.22 -10.90
N ASN A 62 -1.87 18.51 -11.27
CA ASN A 62 -2.87 19.49 -10.81
C ASN A 62 -2.99 19.61 -9.29
N GLU A 63 -1.88 19.42 -8.57
CA GLU A 63 -1.84 19.44 -7.11
C GLU A 63 -2.68 18.34 -6.44
N ASP A 64 -3.02 17.28 -7.18
CA ASP A 64 -3.81 16.14 -6.71
C ASP A 64 -2.91 14.97 -6.27
N GLU A 65 -2.78 14.79 -4.96
CA GLU A 65 -2.02 13.70 -4.35
C GLU A 65 -2.65 12.32 -4.62
N ASN A 66 -3.97 12.27 -4.80
CA ASN A 66 -4.69 11.03 -5.14
C ASN A 66 -4.36 10.59 -6.57
N GLU A 67 -4.41 11.53 -7.52
CA GLU A 67 -4.00 11.28 -8.91
C GLU A 67 -2.53 10.84 -8.99
N MET A 68 -1.65 11.44 -8.18
CA MET A 68 -0.25 11.01 -8.09
C MET A 68 -0.13 9.57 -7.59
N ALA A 69 -0.87 9.21 -6.54
CA ALA A 69 -0.89 7.85 -6.01
C ALA A 69 -1.45 6.84 -7.04
N CYS A 70 -2.50 7.21 -7.79
CA CYS A 70 -3.01 6.42 -8.91
C CYS A 70 -1.92 6.15 -9.96
N ARG A 71 -1.23 7.21 -10.42
CA ARG A 71 -0.15 7.10 -11.43
C ARG A 71 0.99 6.21 -10.95
N LEU A 72 1.41 6.35 -9.70
CA LEU A 72 2.47 5.54 -9.12
C LEU A 72 2.08 4.07 -9.02
N LEU A 73 0.87 3.76 -8.55
CA LEU A 73 0.41 2.38 -8.43
C LEU A 73 0.25 1.71 -9.80
N LEU A 74 -0.30 2.43 -10.78
CA LEU A 74 -0.33 1.96 -12.18
C LEU A 74 1.08 1.72 -12.72
N ARG A 75 2.05 2.60 -12.41
CA ARG A 75 3.43 2.42 -12.86
C ARG A 75 4.07 1.18 -12.26
N ILE A 76 3.83 0.89 -10.98
CA ILE A 76 4.31 -0.35 -10.32
C ILE A 76 3.79 -1.59 -11.05
N PHE A 77 2.53 -1.57 -11.49
CA PHE A 77 1.95 -2.67 -12.26
C PHE A 77 2.50 -2.79 -13.69
N GLN A 78 2.93 -1.68 -14.29
CA GLN A 78 3.59 -1.69 -15.60
C GLN A 78 5.01 -2.25 -15.52
N LEU A 79 5.72 -1.98 -14.43
CA LEU A 79 7.08 -2.48 -14.22
C LEU A 79 7.09 -3.99 -14.00
N ASP A 80 6.11 -4.51 -13.27
CA ASP A 80 5.91 -5.95 -13.10
C ASP A 80 4.43 -6.27 -12.90
N HIS A 81 3.83 -6.91 -13.91
CA HIS A 81 2.40 -7.26 -13.90
C HIS A 81 2.03 -8.22 -12.76
N ARG A 82 2.98 -9.04 -12.28
CA ARG A 82 2.75 -9.94 -11.13
C ARG A 82 2.38 -9.18 -9.87
N ASN A 83 2.74 -7.90 -9.78
CA ASN A 83 2.33 -7.07 -8.66
C ASN A 83 0.81 -6.96 -8.58
N GLN A 84 0.06 -6.91 -9.69
CA GLN A 84 -1.42 -6.84 -9.64
C GLN A 84 -2.05 -8.01 -8.88
N VAL A 85 -1.44 -9.20 -8.94
CA VAL A 85 -1.89 -10.39 -8.20
C VAL A 85 -1.85 -10.14 -6.69
N LEU A 86 -0.80 -9.46 -6.18
CA LEU A 86 -0.66 -9.13 -4.76
C LEU A 86 -1.74 -8.18 -4.26
N PHE A 87 -2.34 -7.40 -5.16
CA PHE A 87 -3.42 -6.46 -4.84
C PHE A 87 -4.82 -7.04 -5.11
N GLY A 88 -4.91 -8.30 -5.56
CA GLY A 88 -6.18 -8.93 -5.94
C GLY A 88 -6.79 -8.35 -7.22
N LEU A 89 -5.95 -7.85 -8.13
CA LEU A 89 -6.34 -7.15 -9.36
C LEU A 89 -5.90 -7.87 -10.64
N ALA A 90 -5.48 -9.14 -10.55
CA ALA A 90 -4.87 -9.88 -11.66
C ALA A 90 -5.76 -9.99 -12.91
N ASP A 91 -7.07 -10.12 -12.71
CA ASP A 91 -8.03 -10.30 -13.80
C ASP A 91 -8.54 -8.98 -14.38
N ILE A 92 -8.04 -7.83 -13.90
CA ILE A 92 -8.54 -6.52 -14.28
C ILE A 92 -7.63 -5.90 -15.35
N PRO A 93 -8.16 -5.62 -16.56
CA PRO A 93 -7.40 -4.95 -17.59
C PRO A 93 -6.89 -3.59 -17.11
N GLN A 94 -5.68 -3.22 -17.53
CA GLN A 94 -5.04 -2.00 -17.07
C GLN A 94 -5.86 -0.73 -17.36
N ALA A 95 -6.57 -0.69 -18.49
CA ALA A 95 -7.45 0.41 -18.86
C ALA A 95 -8.65 0.58 -17.91
N GLU A 96 -9.03 -0.48 -17.18
CA GLU A 96 -10.20 -0.49 -16.29
C GLU A 96 -9.83 -0.26 -14.82
N LEU A 97 -8.54 -0.33 -14.48
CA LEU A 97 -8.07 -0.22 -13.09
C LEU A 97 -8.52 1.07 -12.42
N LEU A 98 -8.48 2.21 -13.12
CA LEU A 98 -8.88 3.51 -12.56
C LEU A 98 -10.37 3.58 -12.16
N ASN A 99 -11.21 2.73 -12.77
CA ASN A 99 -12.63 2.65 -12.46
C ASN A 99 -12.95 1.53 -11.44
N ASN A 100 -11.95 0.73 -11.08
CA ASN A 100 -12.16 -0.41 -10.20
C ASN A 100 -12.14 0.00 -8.72
N GLN A 101 -13.18 -0.39 -7.99
CA GLN A 101 -13.34 -0.01 -6.58
C GLN A 101 -12.27 -0.61 -5.66
N LEU A 102 -11.73 -1.79 -5.96
CA LEU A 102 -10.64 -2.38 -5.19
C LEU A 102 -9.33 -1.62 -5.42
N PHE A 103 -9.05 -1.23 -6.66
CA PHE A 103 -7.91 -0.36 -6.98
C PHE A 103 -8.00 0.97 -6.22
N LEU A 104 -9.15 1.66 -6.27
CA LEU A 104 -9.34 2.93 -5.58
C LEU A 104 -9.19 2.81 -4.05
N LYS A 105 -9.59 1.68 -3.46
CA LYS A 105 -9.35 1.39 -2.04
C LYS A 105 -7.86 1.30 -1.72
N HIS A 106 -7.08 0.65 -2.57
CA HIS A 106 -5.61 0.57 -2.40
C HIS A 106 -4.96 1.94 -2.55
N VAL A 107 -5.38 2.74 -3.54
CA VAL A 107 -4.91 4.13 -3.70
C VAL A 107 -5.18 4.94 -2.42
N LYS A 108 -6.40 4.87 -1.88
CA LYS A 108 -6.77 5.57 -0.63
C LYS A 108 -5.96 5.13 0.58
N ALA A 109 -5.44 3.90 0.60
CA ALA A 109 -4.55 3.42 1.64
C ALA A 109 -3.09 3.89 1.48
N ILE A 110 -2.65 4.06 0.22
CA ILE A 110 -1.26 4.43 -0.12
C ILE A 110 -1.05 5.95 -0.08
N GLU A 111 -2.02 6.73 -0.57
CA GLU A 111 -1.90 8.19 -0.70
C GLU A 111 -1.44 8.88 0.60
N PRO A 112 -2.07 8.67 1.76
CA PRO A 112 -1.65 9.35 2.99
C PRO A 112 -0.23 8.96 3.43
N THR A 113 0.18 7.73 3.09
CA THR A 113 1.53 7.22 3.35
C THR A 113 2.53 7.99 2.50
N LEU A 114 2.27 8.11 1.19
CA LEU A 114 3.11 8.84 0.26
C LEU A 114 3.26 10.30 0.65
N SER A 115 2.16 11.00 0.92
CA SER A 115 2.15 12.41 1.29
C SER A 115 2.92 12.67 2.59
N SER A 116 2.76 11.78 3.59
CA SER A 116 3.49 11.89 4.86
C SER A 116 5.01 11.78 4.67
N VAL A 117 5.47 10.79 3.89
CA VAL A 117 6.90 10.58 3.59
C VAL A 117 7.47 11.78 2.83
N MET A 118 6.80 12.23 1.78
CA MET A 118 7.28 13.31 0.92
C MET A 118 7.25 14.69 1.59
N SER A 119 6.40 14.88 2.60
CA SER A 119 6.36 16.11 3.40
C SER A 119 7.50 16.19 4.43
N HIS A 120 8.00 15.06 4.92
CA HIS A 120 8.99 15.00 6.01
C HIS A 120 10.30 14.25 5.70
N PRO A 121 10.93 14.42 4.52
CA PRO A 121 12.11 13.63 4.13
C PRO A 121 13.37 13.90 4.99
N ALA A 122 13.40 15.02 5.74
CA ALA A 122 14.49 15.34 6.68
C ALA A 122 14.33 14.68 8.07
N ASN A 123 13.14 14.18 8.41
CA ASN A 123 12.88 13.64 9.74
C ASN A 123 13.06 12.12 9.76
N ALA A 124 14.32 11.69 9.62
CA ALA A 124 14.67 10.27 9.49
C ALA A 124 14.22 9.41 10.68
N THR A 125 14.25 9.94 11.91
CA THR A 125 13.75 9.23 13.10
C THR A 125 12.26 8.91 13.01
N ASN A 126 11.43 9.91 12.71
CA ASN A 126 9.98 9.69 12.60
C ASN A 126 9.63 8.85 11.37
N LEU A 127 10.33 9.09 10.26
CA LEU A 127 10.15 8.33 9.03
C LEU A 127 10.52 6.86 9.23
N SER A 128 11.63 6.56 9.89
CA SER A 128 12.04 5.19 10.21
C SER A 128 10.99 4.47 11.05
N LYS A 129 10.46 5.10 12.10
CA LYS A 129 9.38 4.52 12.91
C LYS A 129 8.16 4.19 12.06
N TYR A 130 7.74 5.14 11.24
CA TYR A 130 6.59 5.00 10.35
C TYR A 130 6.79 3.88 9.32
N LEU A 131 7.95 3.84 8.67
CA LEU A 131 8.31 2.81 7.68
C LEU A 131 8.44 1.42 8.30
N GLN A 132 8.92 1.30 9.54
CA GLN A 132 8.96 0.01 10.25
C GLN A 132 7.55 -0.51 10.51
N GLN A 133 6.61 0.35 10.92
CA GLN A 133 5.21 -0.03 11.10
C GLN A 133 4.57 -0.43 9.76
N LEU A 134 4.86 0.32 8.70
CA LEU A 134 4.42 0.00 7.33
C LEU A 134 4.96 -1.36 6.87
N GLY A 135 6.25 -1.62 7.08
CA GLY A 135 6.88 -2.91 6.77
C GLY A 135 6.28 -4.06 7.58
N GLY A 136 5.98 -3.85 8.86
CA GLY A 136 5.26 -4.81 9.70
C GLY A 136 3.90 -5.20 9.13
N ARG A 137 3.11 -4.21 8.69
CA ARG A 137 1.84 -4.46 8.00
C ARG A 137 2.02 -5.27 6.71
N HIS A 138 3.04 -4.95 5.90
CA HIS A 138 3.30 -5.69 4.65
C HIS A 138 3.65 -7.17 4.89
N VAL A 139 4.41 -7.46 5.95
CA VAL A 139 4.72 -8.86 6.34
C VAL A 139 3.46 -9.60 6.77
N GLN A 140 2.56 -8.95 7.52
CA GLN A 140 1.28 -9.54 7.94
C GLN A 140 0.35 -9.83 6.75
N TYR A 141 0.24 -8.91 5.79
CA TYR A 141 -0.68 -9.05 4.65
C TYR A 141 -0.20 -10.03 3.58
N THR A 142 1.09 -10.09 3.33
CA THR A 142 1.61 -10.94 2.25
C THR A 142 1.74 -12.40 2.69
N GLY A 143 1.81 -12.68 4.00
CA GLY A 143 2.16 -14.01 4.52
C GLY A 143 3.56 -14.48 4.09
N VAL A 144 4.33 -13.60 3.42
CA VAL A 144 5.68 -13.86 2.93
C VAL A 144 6.65 -13.14 3.86
N THR A 145 7.71 -13.85 4.26
CA THR A 145 8.86 -13.24 4.91
C THR A 145 9.39 -12.11 4.04
N TYR A 146 9.75 -10.97 4.66
CA TYR A 146 10.28 -9.77 4.00
C TYR A 146 11.22 -10.10 2.82
N LYS A 147 10.74 -9.99 1.58
CA LYS A 147 11.59 -10.11 0.38
C LYS A 147 12.03 -8.71 -0.04
N CYS A 148 13.30 -8.39 0.23
CA CYS A 148 13.93 -7.11 -0.12
C CYS A 148 13.76 -6.77 -1.62
N SER A 149 13.63 -7.77 -2.49
CA SER A 149 13.42 -7.58 -3.93
C SER A 149 12.17 -6.77 -4.26
N TYR A 150 11.09 -6.85 -3.48
CA TYR A 150 9.86 -6.08 -3.73
C TYR A 150 10.01 -4.58 -3.44
N TRP A 151 10.97 -4.20 -2.59
CA TRP A 151 11.22 -2.81 -2.21
C TRP A 151 12.23 -2.10 -3.11
N LYS A 152 12.87 -2.83 -4.02
CA LYS A 152 13.89 -2.30 -4.94
C LYS A 152 13.36 -2.05 -6.37
N VAL A 153 12.12 -2.44 -6.65
CA VAL A 153 11.45 -2.26 -7.97
C VAL A 153 11.08 -0.80 -8.18
#